data_AF-A0A0F9V5T6-F1
#
_entry.id   AF-A0A0F9V5T6-F1
#
_cell.length_a   1.000
_cell.length_b   1.000
_cell.length_c   1.000
_cell.angle_alpha   90.00
_cell.angle_beta   90.00
_cell.angle_gamma   90.00
#
_symmetry.space_group_name_H-M   'P 1'
#
loop_
_entity.id
_entity.type
_entity.pdbx_description
1 polymer ?
#
loop_
_entity_poly.entity_id
_entity_poly.type
_entity_poly.pdbx_seq_one_letter_code
_entity_poly.pdbx_strand_id
1 'polypeptide(L)'
;MRKAAVIIWGGVALAACAPLNTYYKPGASVAMVERQTTQCQVDALAKVPVALQTLRTPPRFIPPRQICRSDGRCYTRAGYFEPGQTYTVDPGADLRKRVETQCMADAGFAPVSIPQCPAGIAKSAPVGRTTALPALNAKSCVIRNGDGSFQIVTQG
;
A
#
# COMPACT_ATOMS: atom_id res chain seq x y z
N MET A 1 -42.04 -18.00 -12.46
CA MET A 1 -40.74 -18.57 -12.05
C MET A 1 -39.82 -17.44 -11.59
N ARG A 2 -39.60 -17.34 -10.27
CA ARG A 2 -38.82 -16.27 -9.62
C ARG A 2 -37.32 -16.44 -9.93
N LYS A 3 -36.71 -15.48 -10.64
CA LYS A 3 -35.25 -15.42 -10.80
C LYS A 3 -34.67 -14.72 -9.57
N ALA A 4 -34.02 -15.48 -8.69
CA ALA A 4 -33.25 -14.94 -7.59
C ALA A 4 -31.96 -14.31 -8.15
N ALA A 5 -31.86 -12.98 -8.08
CA ALA A 5 -30.61 -12.27 -8.32
C ALA A 5 -29.73 -12.42 -7.07
N VAL A 6 -28.71 -13.27 -7.16
CA VAL A 6 -27.66 -13.38 -6.16
C VAL A 6 -26.74 -12.16 -6.33
N ILE A 7 -26.98 -11.15 -5.50
CA ILE A 7 -26.10 -10.00 -5.38
C ILE A 7 -24.86 -10.45 -4.60
N ILE A 8 -23.75 -10.68 -5.31
CA ILE A 8 -22.44 -10.94 -4.71
C ILE A 8 -21.89 -9.59 -4.20
N TRP A 9 -22.31 -9.20 -3.00
CA TRP A 9 -21.66 -8.16 -2.21
C TRP A 9 -20.52 -8.81 -1.42
N GLY A 10 -19.34 -8.91 -2.04
CA GLY A 10 -18.18 -9.52 -1.41
C GLY A 10 -16.91 -8.84 -1.87
N GLY A 11 -16.53 -7.74 -1.22
CA GLY A 11 -15.25 -7.11 -1.55
C GLY A 11 -14.90 -5.80 -0.88
N VAL A 12 -15.07 -5.65 0.44
CA VAL A 12 -14.31 -4.64 1.22
C VAL A 12 -14.20 -5.08 2.69
N ALA A 13 -13.19 -5.88 3.07
CA ALA A 13 -12.85 -6.11 4.49
C ALA A 13 -11.40 -6.57 4.74
N LEU A 14 -10.45 -6.34 3.83
CA LEU A 14 -9.07 -6.80 4.00
C LEU A 14 -8.16 -5.83 4.78
N ALA A 15 -8.63 -4.62 5.11
CA ALA A 15 -7.81 -3.63 5.81
C ALA A 15 -7.63 -3.92 7.32
N ALA A 16 -8.44 -4.79 7.91
CA ALA A 16 -8.42 -5.07 9.35
C ALA A 16 -7.27 -6.00 9.80
N CYS A 17 -6.62 -6.72 8.87
CA CYS A 17 -5.61 -7.73 9.22
C CYS A 17 -4.15 -7.26 9.03
N ALA A 18 -3.91 -6.06 8.50
CA ALA A 18 -2.55 -5.59 8.20
C ALA A 18 -1.92 -4.85 9.39
N PRO A 19 -0.62 -5.03 9.66
CA PRO A 19 0.08 -4.29 10.71
C PRO A 19 -0.01 -2.77 10.46
N LEU A 20 0.04 -1.99 11.54
CA LEU A 20 0.12 -0.53 11.44
C LEU A 20 1.57 -0.13 11.19
N ASN A 21 1.86 0.27 9.96
CA ASN A 21 3.13 0.89 9.59
C ASN A 21 3.02 2.40 9.81
N THR A 22 3.85 2.95 10.68
CA THR A 22 3.84 4.39 11.00
C THR A 22 5.21 4.85 11.51
N TYR A 23 5.41 6.16 11.57
CA TYR A 23 6.54 6.76 12.26
C TYR A 23 6.26 6.86 13.77
N TYR A 24 7.26 6.59 14.58
CA TYR A 24 7.09 6.41 16.02
C TYR A 24 8.12 7.16 16.84
N LYS A 25 7.64 7.81 17.88
CA LYS A 25 8.42 8.46 18.93
C LYS A 25 7.63 8.37 20.23
N PRO A 26 8.07 7.58 21.23
CA PRO A 26 7.36 7.45 22.49
C PRO A 26 7.07 8.80 23.13
N GLY A 27 5.85 9.01 23.61
CA GLY A 27 5.38 10.25 24.20
C GLY A 27 4.92 11.33 23.21
N ALA A 28 5.19 11.18 21.90
CA ALA A 28 4.66 12.12 20.90
C ALA A 28 3.15 11.96 20.73
N SER A 29 2.43 13.05 20.49
CA SER A 29 1.02 12.96 20.12
C SER A 29 0.84 12.46 18.69
N VAL A 30 -0.29 11.80 18.40
CA VAL A 30 -0.63 11.37 17.02
C VAL A 30 -0.68 12.58 16.09
N ALA A 31 -1.24 13.71 16.55
CA ALA A 31 -1.27 14.96 15.80
C ALA A 31 0.14 15.50 15.48
N MET A 32 1.10 15.34 16.40
CA MET A 32 2.49 15.73 16.15
C MET A 32 3.14 14.85 15.06
N VAL A 33 2.89 13.54 15.11
CA VAL A 33 3.41 12.60 14.10
C VAL A 33 2.84 12.93 12.73
N GLU A 34 1.53 13.15 12.63
CA GLU A 34 0.85 13.51 11.38
C GLU A 34 1.40 14.83 10.82
N ARG A 35 1.47 15.87 11.66
CA ARG A 35 2.01 17.18 11.25
C ARG A 35 3.46 17.08 10.76
N GLN A 36 4.31 16.36 11.49
CA GLN A 36 5.72 16.19 11.10
C GLN A 36 5.83 15.38 9.80
N THR A 37 5.02 14.33 9.66
CA THR A 37 4.98 13.51 8.44
C THR A 37 4.59 14.35 7.24
N THR A 38 3.53 15.16 7.34
CA THR A 38 3.10 16.07 6.28
C THR A 38 4.19 17.09 5.93
N GLN A 39 4.85 17.69 6.93
CA GLN A 39 5.94 18.62 6.69
C GLN A 39 7.09 17.94 5.92
N CYS A 40 7.52 16.76 6.37
CA CYS A 40 8.58 16.01 5.71
C CYS A 40 8.20 15.56 4.30
N GLN A 41 6.93 15.25 4.03
CA GLN A 41 6.43 14.94 2.69
C GLN A 41 6.50 16.14 1.76
N VAL A 42 6.11 17.33 2.23
CA VAL A 42 6.21 18.58 1.48
C VAL A 42 7.68 18.91 1.18
N ASP A 43 8.56 18.80 2.17
CA ASP A 43 9.99 19.07 2.00
C ASP A 43 10.65 18.05 1.05
N ALA A 44 10.27 16.77 1.16
CA ALA A 44 10.73 15.73 0.25
C ALA A 44 10.24 15.97 -1.18
N LEU A 45 8.99 16.43 -1.36
CA LEU A 45 8.44 16.80 -2.65
C LEU A 45 9.17 18.02 -3.26
N ALA A 46 9.53 19.00 -2.45
CA ALA A 46 10.31 20.16 -2.88
C ALA A 46 11.74 19.77 -3.33
N LYS A 47 12.39 18.86 -2.60
CA LYS A 47 13.75 18.38 -2.90
C LYS A 47 13.79 17.37 -4.06
N VAL A 48 12.77 16.52 -4.18
CA VAL A 48 12.65 15.46 -5.19
C VAL A 48 11.28 15.58 -5.87
N PRO A 49 11.12 16.51 -6.83
CA PRO A 49 9.86 16.73 -7.51
C PRO A 49 9.37 15.49 -8.27
N VAL A 50 8.06 15.43 -8.51
CA VAL A 50 7.48 14.38 -9.37
C VAL A 50 7.96 14.58 -10.80
N ALA A 51 8.56 13.55 -11.39
CA ALA A 51 9.04 13.56 -12.76
C ALA A 51 8.44 12.37 -13.51
N LEU A 52 7.19 12.51 -13.96
CA LEU A 52 6.52 11.45 -14.71
C LEU A 52 7.17 11.27 -16.09
N GLN A 53 7.57 10.04 -16.38
CA GLN A 53 8.09 9.63 -17.67
C GLN A 53 7.15 8.60 -18.29
N THR A 54 6.60 8.93 -19.46
CA THR A 54 5.81 7.99 -20.25
C THR A 54 6.73 7.28 -21.21
N LEU A 55 6.89 5.97 -21.00
CA LEU A 55 7.76 5.09 -21.76
C LEU A 55 6.92 4.12 -22.58
N ARG A 56 7.48 3.62 -23.67
CA ARG A 56 6.87 2.56 -24.47
C ARG A 56 7.87 1.43 -24.65
N THR A 57 7.47 0.20 -24.34
CA THR A 57 8.31 -0.97 -24.62
C THR A 57 8.50 -1.12 -26.14
N PRO A 58 9.59 -1.75 -26.60
CA PRO A 58 9.78 -1.96 -28.04
C PRO A 58 8.68 -2.86 -28.61
N PRO A 59 8.23 -2.63 -29.86
CA PRO A 59 7.33 -3.54 -30.54
C PRO A 59 8.02 -4.88 -30.79
N ARG A 60 7.26 -5.97 -30.70
CA ARG A 60 7.77 -7.33 -30.93
C ARG A 60 7.26 -7.85 -32.27
N PHE A 61 8.15 -8.26 -33.15
CA PHE A 61 7.75 -8.92 -34.39
C PHE A 61 7.34 -10.36 -34.10
N ILE A 62 6.14 -10.73 -34.56
CA ILE A 62 5.62 -12.09 -34.52
C ILE A 62 5.72 -12.66 -35.94
N PRO A 63 6.59 -13.65 -36.20
CA PRO A 63 6.77 -14.20 -37.53
C PRO A 63 5.51 -14.94 -38.01
N PRO A 64 5.33 -15.10 -39.34
CA PRO A 64 4.25 -15.89 -39.88
C PRO A 64 4.33 -17.33 -39.40
N ARG A 65 3.17 -17.95 -39.15
CA ARG A 65 3.08 -19.35 -38.74
C ARG A 65 1.96 -20.08 -39.45
N GLN A 66 2.20 -21.34 -39.75
CA GLN A 66 1.18 -22.24 -40.27
C GLN A 66 0.31 -22.75 -39.11
N ILE A 67 -1.00 -22.72 -39.30
CA ILE A 67 -1.98 -23.20 -38.33
C ILE A 67 -2.77 -24.30 -39.02
N CYS A 68 -2.64 -25.53 -38.51
CA CYS A 68 -3.38 -26.68 -38.99
C CYS A 68 -4.55 -26.98 -38.06
N ARG A 69 -5.73 -27.18 -38.64
CA ARG A 69 -6.92 -27.64 -37.92
C ARG A 69 -6.90 -29.17 -37.81
N SER A 70 -7.74 -29.72 -36.93
CA SER A 70 -7.86 -31.16 -36.70
C SER A 70 -8.36 -31.94 -37.92
N ASP A 71 -8.94 -31.26 -38.91
CA ASP A 71 -9.40 -31.82 -40.19
C ASP A 71 -8.31 -31.84 -41.28
N GLY A 72 -7.04 -31.58 -40.92
CA GLY A 72 -5.89 -31.61 -41.83
C GLY A 72 -5.75 -30.38 -42.72
N ARG A 73 -6.68 -29.42 -42.69
CA ARG A 73 -6.55 -28.15 -43.42
C ARG A 73 -5.63 -27.19 -42.69
N CYS A 74 -4.58 -26.76 -43.36
CA CYS A 74 -3.62 -25.79 -42.86
C CYS A 74 -3.75 -24.45 -43.58
N TYR A 75 -3.58 -23.34 -42.85
CA TYR A 75 -3.51 -22.00 -43.43
C TYR A 75 -2.35 -21.22 -42.80
N THR A 76 -1.80 -20.27 -43.54
CA THR A 76 -0.72 -19.41 -43.06
C THR A 76 -1.31 -18.15 -42.43
N ARG A 77 -0.97 -17.90 -41.16
CA ARG A 77 -1.20 -16.60 -40.52
C ARG A 77 0.00 -15.70 -40.82
N ALA A 78 -0.23 -14.55 -41.45
CA ALA A 78 0.81 -13.57 -41.74
C ALA A 78 1.48 -13.06 -40.46
N GLY A 79 2.77 -12.70 -40.57
CA GLY A 79 3.49 -12.06 -39.48
C GLY A 79 2.96 -10.65 -39.21
N TYR A 80 3.11 -10.19 -37.97
CA TYR A 80 2.67 -8.86 -37.57
C TYR A 80 3.54 -8.31 -36.45
N PHE A 81 3.51 -6.98 -36.25
CA PHE A 81 4.13 -6.33 -35.10
C PHE A 81 3.13 -6.24 -33.97
N GLU A 82 3.46 -6.84 -32.82
CA GLU A 82 2.78 -6.60 -31.56
C GLU A 82 3.26 -5.26 -31.00
N PRO A 83 2.37 -4.28 -30.81
CA PRO A 83 2.77 -2.97 -30.31
C PRO A 83 3.27 -3.09 -28.88
N GLY A 84 4.35 -2.38 -28.57
CA GLY A 84 4.82 -2.29 -27.19
C GLY A 84 3.84 -1.52 -26.31
N GLN A 85 3.86 -1.84 -25.02
CA GLN A 85 3.03 -1.29 -23.98
C GLN A 85 3.53 0.10 -23.57
N THR A 86 2.62 1.04 -23.42
CA THR A 86 2.90 2.37 -22.86
C THR A 86 2.67 2.32 -21.35
N TYR A 87 3.63 2.81 -20.56
CA TYR A 87 3.54 2.89 -19.11
C TYR A 87 4.19 4.17 -18.60
N THR A 88 3.72 4.66 -17.45
CA THR A 88 4.25 5.87 -16.81
C THR A 88 4.96 5.50 -15.53
N VAL A 89 6.17 6.03 -15.34
CA VAL A 89 6.97 5.85 -14.11
C VAL A 89 7.33 7.20 -13.52
N ASP A 90 7.49 7.26 -12.20
CA ASP A 90 8.17 8.36 -11.51
C ASP A 90 9.52 7.83 -10.99
N PRO A 91 10.64 8.08 -11.70
CA PRO A 91 11.96 7.61 -11.28
C PRO A 91 12.39 8.18 -9.91
N GLY A 92 11.83 9.32 -9.51
CA GLY A 92 12.15 9.99 -8.25
C GLY A 92 11.38 9.46 -7.05
N ALA A 93 10.36 8.62 -7.24
CA ALA A 93 9.45 8.21 -6.17
C ALA A 93 10.16 7.56 -4.97
N ASP A 94 11.08 6.62 -5.23
CA ASP A 94 11.81 5.92 -4.17
C ASP A 94 12.79 6.85 -3.45
N LEU A 95 13.44 7.76 -4.17
CA LEU A 95 14.33 8.74 -3.56
C LEU A 95 13.55 9.72 -2.69
N ARG A 96 12.40 10.21 -3.15
CA ARG A 96 11.51 11.07 -2.38
C ARG A 96 11.07 10.41 -1.08
N LYS A 97 10.70 9.13 -1.11
CA LYS A 97 10.37 8.36 0.09
C LYS A 97 11.55 8.24 1.07
N ARG A 98 12.77 8.04 0.57
CA ARG A 98 13.97 8.02 1.42
C ARG A 98 14.25 9.37 2.08
N VAL A 99 14.05 10.48 1.35
CA VAL A 99 14.20 11.83 1.90
C VAL A 99 13.16 12.13 2.96
N GLU A 100 11.91 11.70 2.77
CA GLU A 100 10.87 11.77 3.80
C GLU A 100 11.29 10.99 5.06
N THR A 101 11.74 9.73 4.90
CA THR A 101 12.19 8.91 6.03
C THR A 101 13.40 9.51 6.76
N GLN A 102 14.35 10.12 6.04
CA GLN A 102 15.48 10.84 6.63
C GLN A 102 15.01 12.04 7.45
N CYS A 103 14.12 12.87 6.89
CA CYS A 103 13.53 14.01 7.60
C CYS A 103 12.81 13.59 8.90
N MET A 104 12.08 12.48 8.87
CA MET A 104 11.43 11.92 10.06
C MET A 104 12.45 11.42 11.09
N ALA A 105 13.52 10.76 10.63
CA ALA A 105 14.62 10.31 11.48
C ALA A 105 15.34 11.49 12.17
N ASP A 106 15.58 12.58 11.45
CA ASP A 106 16.19 13.80 12.00
C ASP A 106 15.30 14.46 13.07
N ALA A 107 13.97 14.36 12.91
CA ALA A 107 12.99 14.77 13.92
C ALA A 107 12.86 13.79 15.12
N GLY A 108 13.61 12.69 15.10
CA GLY A 108 13.66 11.68 16.15
C GLY A 108 12.53 10.66 16.08
N PHE A 109 11.92 10.46 14.91
CA PHE A 109 10.94 9.41 14.67
C PHE A 109 11.57 8.22 13.95
N ALA A 110 11.17 7.00 14.31
CA ALA A 110 11.60 5.78 13.63
C ALA A 110 10.40 5.10 12.95
N PRO A 111 10.55 4.52 11.74
CA PRO A 111 9.50 3.70 11.16
C PRO A 111 9.33 2.41 11.97
N VAL A 112 8.09 2.08 12.33
CA VAL A 112 7.75 0.85 13.06
C VAL A 112 6.58 0.14 12.39
N SER A 113 6.51 -1.17 12.58
CA SER A 113 5.38 -1.99 12.19
C SER A 113 4.76 -2.61 13.45
N ILE A 114 3.55 -2.19 13.80
CA ILE A 114 2.85 -2.66 15.00
C ILE A 114 1.85 -3.75 14.59
N PRO A 115 1.93 -4.97 15.13
CA PRO A 115 1.01 -6.04 14.78
C PRO A 115 -0.40 -5.74 15.27
N GLN A 116 -1.41 -6.27 14.56
CA GLN A 116 -2.81 -6.21 15.01
C GLN A 116 -3.00 -7.02 16.30
N CYS A 117 -3.89 -6.56 17.17
CA CYS A 117 -4.24 -7.33 18.36
C CYS A 117 -5.01 -8.60 17.99
N PRO A 118 -4.76 -9.73 18.68
CA PRO A 118 -5.61 -10.92 18.58
C PRO A 118 -7.08 -10.58 18.88
N ALA A 119 -8.02 -11.24 18.20
CA ALA A 119 -9.45 -10.93 18.31
C ALA A 119 -10.00 -10.97 19.74
N GLY A 120 -9.45 -11.84 20.61
CA GLY A 120 -9.83 -11.89 22.02
C GLY A 120 -9.48 -10.60 22.77
N ILE A 121 -8.25 -10.10 22.57
CA ILE A 121 -7.75 -8.87 23.19
C ILE A 121 -8.48 -7.64 22.64
N ALA A 122 -8.70 -7.60 21.32
CA ALA A 122 -9.42 -6.49 20.69
C ALA A 122 -10.87 -6.36 21.19
N LYS A 123 -11.53 -7.48 21.52
CA LYS A 123 -12.89 -7.49 22.06
C LYS A 123 -12.97 -7.13 23.55
N SER A 124 -11.94 -7.47 24.32
CA SER A 124 -11.90 -7.19 25.76
C SER A 124 -11.34 -5.81 26.09
N ALA A 125 -10.59 -5.20 25.18
CA ALA A 125 -10.02 -3.88 25.39
C ALA A 125 -11.14 -2.81 25.45
N PRO A 126 -11.08 -1.86 26.39
CA PRO A 126 -11.98 -0.71 26.39
C PRO A 126 -11.86 0.08 25.10
N VAL A 127 -13.00 0.54 24.57
CA VAL A 127 -13.03 1.41 23.38
C VAL A 127 -12.27 2.70 23.68
N GLY A 128 -11.23 2.96 22.92
CA GLY A 128 -10.39 4.14 23.10
C GLY A 128 -9.71 4.58 21.81
N ARG A 129 -8.94 5.68 21.91
CA ARG A 129 -8.11 6.20 20.83
C ARG A 129 -6.75 6.57 21.39
N THR A 130 -5.70 6.20 20.69
CA THR A 130 -4.35 6.66 21.02
C THR A 130 -4.23 8.12 20.62
N THR A 131 -4.05 9.00 21.61
CA THR A 131 -3.76 10.43 21.40
C THR A 131 -2.28 10.73 21.60
N ALA A 132 -1.63 10.02 22.51
CA ALA A 132 -0.19 10.01 22.74
C ALA A 132 0.37 8.60 22.52
N LEU A 133 1.48 8.52 21.80
CA LEU A 133 2.13 7.25 21.47
C LEU A 133 2.76 6.64 22.73
N PRO A 134 2.33 5.44 23.17
CA PRO A 134 2.94 4.78 24.33
C PRO A 134 4.38 4.33 24.05
N ALA A 135 5.07 3.79 25.06
CA ALA A 135 6.30 3.04 24.79
C ALA A 135 5.93 1.67 24.20
N LEU A 136 6.49 1.33 23.04
CA LEU A 136 6.28 0.00 22.43
C LEU A 136 7.18 -1.05 23.08
N ASN A 137 6.66 -2.26 23.19
CA ASN A 137 7.41 -3.46 23.54
C ASN A 137 6.89 -4.66 22.74
N ALA A 138 7.43 -5.85 22.98
CA ALA A 138 7.07 -7.07 22.25
C ALA A 138 5.59 -7.49 22.39
N LYS A 139 4.89 -7.00 23.42
CA LYS A 139 3.48 -7.26 23.69
C LYS A 139 2.56 -6.14 23.18
N SER A 140 3.10 -5.11 22.53
CA SER A 140 2.31 -4.01 21.98
C SER A 140 1.60 -4.45 20.70
N CYS A 141 0.30 -4.17 20.61
CA CYS A 141 -0.51 -4.43 19.43
C CYS A 141 -1.49 -3.28 19.19
N VAL A 142 -1.99 -3.18 17.96
CA VAL A 142 -2.93 -2.13 17.57
C VAL A 142 -4.34 -2.70 17.36
N ILE A 143 -5.34 -1.93 17.80
CA ILE A 143 -6.76 -2.12 17.50
C ILE A 143 -7.16 -0.98 16.56
N ARG A 144 -7.75 -1.32 15.41
CA ARG A 144 -8.29 -0.32 14.48
C ARG A 144 -9.78 -0.13 14.74
N ASN A 145 -10.19 1.11 14.99
CA ASN A 145 -11.58 1.46 15.15
C ASN A 145 -12.24 1.65 13.77
N GLY A 146 -13.57 1.48 13.70
CA GLY A 146 -14.31 1.58 12.44
C GLY A 146 -14.31 2.97 11.79
N ASP A 147 -13.92 4.01 12.54
CA ASP A 147 -13.82 5.40 12.07
C ASP A 147 -12.42 5.77 11.54
N GLY A 148 -11.50 4.80 11.47
CA GLY A 148 -10.12 5.00 11.03
C GLY A 148 -9.15 5.41 12.13
N SER A 149 -9.64 5.72 13.34
CA SER A 149 -8.76 5.89 14.51
C SER A 149 -8.19 4.55 14.97
N PHE A 150 -7.15 4.59 15.79
CA PHE A 150 -6.51 3.38 16.30
C PHE A 150 -6.20 3.51 17.80
N GLN A 151 -6.08 2.37 18.45
CA GLN A 151 -5.71 2.24 19.85
C GLN A 151 -4.56 1.24 19.96
N ILE A 152 -3.42 1.70 20.44
CA ILE A 152 -2.28 0.86 20.79
C ILE A 152 -2.44 0.42 22.23
N VAL A 153 -2.42 -0.89 22.45
CA VAL A 153 -2.47 -1.50 23.77
C VAL A 153 -1.24 -2.40 23.97
N THR A 154 -0.82 -2.53 25.22
CA THR A 154 0.20 -3.50 25.62
C THR A 154 -0.51 -4.65 26.31
N GLN A 155 -0.32 -5.88 25.81
CA GLN A 155 -0.87 -7.05 26.47
C GLN A 155 -0.19 -7.20 27.84
N GLY A 156 -0.99 -7.31 28.91
CA GLY A 156 -0.51 -7.57 30.28
C GLY A 156 0.26 -8.89 30.36
#